data_AF-A0A1Z8ZX37-F1
#
_entry.id   AF-A0A1Z8ZX37-F1
#
_cell.length_a   1.000
_cell.length_b   1.000
_cell.length_c   1.000
_cell.angle_alpha   90.00
_cell.angle_beta   90.00
_cell.angle_gamma   90.00
#
_symmetry.space_group_name_H-M   'P 1'
#
loop_
_entity.id
_entity.type
_entity.pdbx_description
1 polymer ?
#
loop_
_entity_poly.entity_id
_entity_poly.type
_entity_poly.pdbx_seq_one_letter_code
_entity_poly.pdbx_strand_id
1 'polypeptide(L)'
;MTSYLAQLKVALRTCGVLVAGSIGLQALEVPEGFGQLKNEPKLIDGGIDEMGREYSYFGQVASDRKLILTASNGFFSKGVCVAKGESDLPKVGDEQLIKPNYDYLDWKRTEGSLRWHILVRNPGKVHFNAHLQVVAEGADLEVNFAGQTKKVKTSRSDPAQAQPWNLTFDVKKPGEYLFSLKATKLGQAKGVGYLHHVDAYGPAIEGANLLRVRWRPAAAHGSYDTGKVRDATLLVFTTRSMADVSSYSPITTPFGYYGTTFGNDRKSGGSFNFSMWGKKGASRDLKLMPHLLGVGSPEGEFSGFGHEGSGVKPRGWVPMPDRPELVVQALRVVPGKNYDSYYGYYFDHPTKAWKFFGAGNKWHGGKPKQHLKLGSFCEVPGPPQVERTGDMYREVRRRLWAFDEGKWVFLERYQPGGKGSSGKILANKSWYTTKGGEYAMGCGGIRLYRHRASQVSAGGGALELPYFLASASIDNIFKMPIQYGKIEVSKLTSNSAVIEINIPKGGDLKAGSVYYGTSDALTFAPRKLHGTEKNSDLSKAVNSLVWKEVAKVPKPRSGINRVEITKLKPGTVYYYRVLMENGGSRIWNDKTLTFETLK
;
A
#
# COMPACT_ATOMS: atom_id res chain seq x y z
N MET A 1 -58.08 -40.69 -62.40
CA MET A 1 -58.82 -41.96 -62.56
C MET A 1 -57.91 -43.08 -62.08
N THR A 2 -58.40 -43.77 -61.05
CA THR A 2 -58.23 -45.20 -60.73
C THR A 2 -56.84 -45.83 -60.59
N SER A 3 -56.63 -46.30 -59.36
CA SER A 3 -55.70 -47.30 -58.83
C SER A 3 -55.80 -48.68 -59.48
N TYR A 4 -54.81 -49.56 -59.22
CA TYR A 4 -54.90 -50.92 -58.60
C TYR A 4 -53.56 -51.66 -58.86
N LEU A 5 -52.72 -51.89 -57.82
CA LEU A 5 -52.49 -53.18 -57.10
C LEU A 5 -51.95 -54.32 -57.99
N ALA A 6 -51.04 -55.23 -57.62
CA ALA A 6 -49.98 -55.45 -56.63
C ALA A 6 -49.69 -56.96 -56.70
N GLN A 7 -48.46 -57.44 -56.54
CA GLN A 7 -48.20 -58.79 -56.02
C GLN A 7 -46.88 -58.88 -55.22
N LEU A 8 -47.07 -59.33 -53.97
CA LEU A 8 -46.18 -59.87 -52.93
C LEU A 8 -45.37 -61.11 -53.42
N LYS A 9 -44.35 -61.70 -52.78
CA LYS A 9 -43.72 -61.75 -51.44
C LYS A 9 -42.46 -62.65 -51.57
N VAL A 10 -41.38 -62.42 -50.82
CA VAL A 10 -40.69 -63.42 -49.94
C VAL A 10 -39.78 -62.64 -48.97
N ALA A 11 -39.76 -63.09 -47.73
CA ALA A 11 -39.12 -62.48 -46.57
C ALA A 11 -37.92 -63.30 -46.06
N LEU A 12 -37.20 -62.67 -45.11
CA LEU A 12 -36.21 -63.18 -44.13
C LEU A 12 -34.70 -63.11 -44.45
N ARG A 13 -34.12 -62.01 -43.93
CA ARG A 13 -33.06 -61.92 -42.90
C ARG A 13 -31.99 -63.03 -42.84
N THR A 14 -30.73 -62.61 -42.93
CA THR A 14 -29.68 -63.06 -41.99
C THR A 14 -28.65 -61.95 -41.75
N CYS A 15 -28.21 -61.86 -40.50
CA CYS A 15 -27.43 -60.79 -39.89
C CYS A 15 -26.04 -60.58 -40.51
N GLY A 16 -25.74 -59.33 -40.88
CA GLY A 16 -24.38 -58.82 -40.97
C GLY A 16 -24.09 -57.97 -39.74
N VAL A 17 -23.16 -58.43 -38.91
CA VAL A 17 -22.67 -57.78 -37.70
C VAL A 17 -22.22 -56.35 -38.02
N LEU A 18 -22.96 -55.36 -37.52
CA LEU A 18 -22.47 -53.99 -37.38
C LEU A 18 -21.42 -54.02 -36.27
N VAL A 19 -20.15 -53.98 -36.65
CA VAL A 19 -19.08 -53.59 -35.73
C VAL A 19 -19.37 -52.13 -35.38
N ALA A 20 -20.02 -51.93 -34.24
CA ALA A 20 -20.05 -50.65 -33.56
C ALA A 20 -18.60 -50.31 -33.21
N GLY A 21 -17.94 -49.60 -34.12
CA GLY A 21 -16.70 -48.91 -33.81
C GLY A 21 -17.01 -47.93 -32.70
N SER A 22 -16.64 -48.31 -31.48
CA SER A 22 -16.45 -47.40 -30.37
C SER A 22 -15.52 -46.30 -30.87
N ILE A 23 -16.10 -45.15 -31.22
CA ILE A 23 -15.36 -43.89 -31.33
C ILE A 23 -14.87 -43.63 -29.90
N GLY A 24 -13.72 -44.21 -29.57
CA GLY A 24 -13.00 -43.84 -28.37
C GLY A 24 -12.82 -42.34 -28.41
N LEU A 25 -13.25 -41.65 -27.35
CA LEU A 25 -12.68 -40.35 -27.05
C LEU A 25 -11.17 -40.57 -26.94
N GLN A 26 -10.43 -40.32 -28.03
CA GLN A 26 -9.00 -40.10 -27.92
C GLN A 26 -8.85 -38.93 -26.94
N ALA A 27 -8.22 -39.21 -25.79
CA ALA A 27 -7.81 -38.16 -24.88
C ALA A 27 -6.99 -37.17 -25.71
N LEU A 28 -7.41 -35.91 -25.75
CA LEU A 28 -6.69 -34.87 -26.47
C LEU A 28 -5.31 -34.78 -25.81
N GLU A 29 -4.26 -35.20 -26.52
CA GLU A 29 -2.89 -35.11 -25.99
C GLU A 29 -2.52 -33.64 -25.79
N VAL A 30 -1.79 -33.37 -24.70
CA VAL A 30 -1.31 -32.01 -24.41
C VAL A 30 -0.31 -31.63 -25.50
N PRO A 31 -0.51 -30.51 -26.21
CA PRO A 31 0.45 -30.08 -27.22
C PRO A 31 1.85 -29.86 -26.64
N GLU A 32 2.89 -30.26 -27.37
CA GLU A 32 4.29 -30.02 -27.00
C GLU A 32 4.66 -28.52 -27.06
N GLY A 33 5.86 -28.17 -26.61
CA GLY A 33 6.41 -26.81 -26.71
C GLY A 33 6.19 -25.95 -25.47
N PHE A 34 6.41 -24.64 -25.61
CA PHE A 34 6.39 -23.69 -24.48
C PHE A 34 5.24 -22.68 -24.59
N GLY A 35 4.38 -22.86 -25.59
CA GLY A 35 3.24 -21.99 -25.82
C GLY A 35 3.66 -20.53 -25.98
N GLN A 36 2.89 -19.64 -25.38
CA GLN A 36 3.09 -18.20 -25.46
C GLN A 36 4.37 -17.67 -24.78
N LEU A 37 5.06 -18.48 -23.97
CA LEU A 37 6.19 -18.01 -23.14
C LEU A 37 7.42 -17.55 -23.96
N LYS A 38 7.51 -17.96 -25.23
CA LYS A 38 8.56 -17.53 -26.17
C LYS A 38 8.29 -16.17 -26.81
N ASN A 39 7.09 -15.61 -26.63
CA ASN A 39 6.65 -14.39 -27.29
C ASN A 39 6.55 -13.23 -26.30
N GLU A 40 7.01 -12.05 -26.68
CA GLU A 40 6.74 -10.85 -25.90
C GLU A 40 5.24 -10.51 -25.86
N PRO A 41 4.71 -10.05 -24.71
CA PRO A 41 3.37 -9.51 -24.67
C PRO A 41 3.23 -8.24 -25.52
N LYS A 42 2.10 -8.08 -26.19
CA LYS A 42 1.80 -6.94 -27.07
C LYS A 42 0.48 -6.28 -26.70
N LEU A 43 0.32 -5.03 -27.11
CA LEU A 43 -0.97 -4.34 -27.00
C LEU A 43 -1.98 -4.95 -27.97
N ILE A 44 -3.21 -5.11 -27.49
CA ILE A 44 -4.32 -5.73 -28.20
C ILE A 44 -5.56 -4.87 -27.98
N ASP A 45 -6.31 -4.56 -29.01
CA ASP A 45 -7.56 -3.81 -28.86
C ASP A 45 -8.59 -4.61 -28.05
N GLY A 46 -9.13 -3.97 -27.01
CA GLY A 46 -10.11 -4.56 -26.10
C GLY A 46 -11.55 -4.12 -26.40
N GLY A 47 -11.73 -2.99 -27.09
CA GLY A 47 -13.04 -2.44 -27.43
C GLY A 47 -13.43 -1.29 -26.51
N ILE A 48 -14.74 -1.20 -26.22
CA ILE A 48 -15.34 -0.12 -25.44
C ILE A 48 -15.95 -0.70 -24.16
N ASP A 49 -15.69 -0.09 -23.02
CA ASP A 49 -16.25 -0.52 -21.73
C ASP A 49 -17.66 0.05 -21.48
N GLU A 50 -18.28 -0.37 -20.37
CA GLU A 50 -19.62 0.04 -19.95
C GLU A 50 -19.77 1.57 -19.77
N MET A 51 -18.65 2.30 -19.62
CA MET A 51 -18.60 3.75 -19.48
C MET A 51 -18.31 4.46 -20.81
N GLY A 52 -18.29 3.74 -21.93
CA GLY A 52 -17.99 4.30 -23.25
C GLY A 52 -16.49 4.59 -23.47
N ARG A 53 -15.60 4.03 -22.65
CA ARG A 53 -14.16 4.25 -22.76
C ARG A 53 -13.51 3.15 -23.59
N GLU A 54 -12.74 3.55 -24.57
CA GLU A 54 -11.85 2.64 -25.29
C GLU A 54 -10.77 2.10 -24.36
N TYR A 55 -10.51 0.81 -24.49
CA TYR A 55 -9.46 0.14 -23.75
C TYR A 55 -8.71 -0.89 -24.59
N SER A 56 -7.50 -1.18 -24.16
CA SER A 56 -6.66 -2.22 -24.72
C SER A 56 -6.25 -3.20 -23.64
N TYR A 57 -5.88 -4.39 -24.07
CA TYR A 57 -5.18 -5.38 -23.27
C TYR A 57 -3.69 -5.34 -23.59
N PHE A 58 -2.90 -5.88 -22.67
CA PHE A 58 -1.54 -6.30 -22.96
C PHE A 58 -1.53 -7.83 -22.80
N GLY A 59 -1.14 -8.56 -23.83
CA GLY A 59 -1.32 -10.02 -23.83
C GLY A 59 -0.32 -10.76 -24.70
N GLN A 60 -0.12 -12.03 -24.37
CA GLN A 60 0.72 -12.97 -25.13
C GLN A 60 -0.18 -13.98 -25.83
N VAL A 61 -0.09 -14.03 -27.16
CA VAL A 61 -0.88 -14.95 -27.98
C VAL A 61 -0.43 -16.39 -27.74
N ALA A 62 -1.40 -17.30 -27.67
CA ALA A 62 -1.17 -18.73 -27.64
C ALA A 62 -0.28 -19.14 -28.82
N SER A 63 0.62 -20.09 -28.58
CA SER A 63 1.46 -20.72 -29.58
C SER A 63 1.51 -22.21 -29.29
N ASP A 64 1.97 -23.02 -30.22
CA ASP A 64 1.98 -24.48 -30.06
C ASP A 64 0.58 -25.05 -29.67
N ARG A 65 -0.50 -24.35 -30.02
CA ARG A 65 -1.90 -24.63 -29.62
C ARG A 65 -2.16 -24.67 -28.10
N LYS A 66 -1.33 -24.01 -27.29
CA LYS A 66 -1.50 -23.95 -25.83
C LYS A 66 -1.11 -22.61 -25.19
N LEU A 67 -1.57 -22.43 -23.96
CA LEU A 67 -1.09 -21.43 -23.01
C LEU A 67 -0.51 -22.12 -21.77
N ILE A 68 0.61 -21.65 -21.25
CA ILE A 68 1.23 -22.13 -20.01
C ILE A 68 1.07 -21.07 -18.91
N LEU A 69 0.27 -21.39 -17.89
CA LEU A 69 0.01 -20.54 -16.74
C LEU A 69 1.02 -20.87 -15.64
N THR A 70 2.01 -20.02 -15.42
CA THR A 70 3.17 -20.29 -14.55
C THR A 70 3.04 -19.63 -13.19
N ALA A 71 3.93 -20.04 -12.28
CA ALA A 71 4.16 -19.37 -11.01
C ALA A 71 4.67 -17.92 -11.13
N SER A 72 4.96 -17.37 -12.33
CA SER A 72 5.40 -15.98 -12.55
C SER A 72 4.34 -15.10 -13.22
N ASN A 73 3.49 -15.68 -14.07
CA ASN A 73 2.53 -14.92 -14.88
C ASN A 73 1.10 -14.88 -14.30
N GLY A 74 0.89 -15.47 -13.11
CA GLY A 74 -0.36 -15.43 -12.36
C GLY A 74 -0.42 -14.43 -11.21
N PHE A 75 -1.62 -14.27 -10.66
CA PHE A 75 -1.98 -13.37 -9.56
C PHE A 75 -2.50 -14.13 -8.34
N PHE A 76 -2.23 -13.60 -7.15
CA PHE A 76 -2.71 -14.13 -5.87
C PHE A 76 -2.64 -13.07 -4.77
N SER A 77 -3.56 -13.15 -3.81
CA SER A 77 -3.60 -12.21 -2.68
C SER A 77 -2.58 -12.59 -1.61
N LYS A 78 -2.18 -11.62 -0.78
CA LYS A 78 -1.25 -11.86 0.32
C LYS A 78 -1.70 -13.04 1.20
N GLY A 79 -0.79 -13.97 1.45
CA GLY A 79 -1.00 -15.11 2.34
C GLY A 79 -1.52 -16.38 1.67
N VAL A 80 -2.04 -16.32 0.44
CA VAL A 80 -2.51 -17.51 -0.30
C VAL A 80 -1.37 -18.52 -0.49
N CYS A 81 -0.27 -18.04 -1.06
CA CYS A 81 0.92 -18.83 -1.35
C CYS A 81 2.19 -17.97 -1.24
N VAL A 82 3.35 -18.60 -1.35
CA VAL A 82 4.64 -17.94 -1.52
C VAL A 82 5.31 -18.47 -2.79
N ALA A 83 5.68 -17.59 -3.72
CA ALA A 83 6.41 -17.99 -4.91
C ALA A 83 7.88 -18.27 -4.59
N LYS A 84 8.42 -19.38 -5.09
CA LYS A 84 9.76 -19.88 -4.76
C LYS A 84 10.42 -20.56 -5.96
N GLY A 85 11.71 -20.86 -5.80
CA GLY A 85 12.55 -21.46 -6.83
C GLY A 85 12.87 -20.50 -7.98
N GLU A 86 13.72 -20.97 -8.89
CA GLU A 86 14.04 -20.30 -10.15
C GLU A 86 13.65 -21.24 -11.29
N SER A 87 12.77 -20.77 -12.18
CA SER A 87 12.24 -21.57 -13.28
C SER A 87 13.12 -21.47 -14.52
N ASP A 88 13.32 -22.60 -15.19
CA ASP A 88 13.94 -22.69 -16.51
C ASP A 88 12.95 -22.38 -17.66
N LEU A 89 11.65 -22.19 -17.36
CA LEU A 89 10.67 -21.84 -18.38
C LEU A 89 10.97 -20.46 -18.99
N PRO A 90 10.74 -20.27 -20.31
CA PRO A 90 10.95 -18.97 -20.96
C PRO A 90 10.13 -17.84 -20.30
N LYS A 91 10.68 -16.63 -20.33
CA LYS A 91 10.06 -15.42 -19.73
C LYS A 91 10.14 -14.19 -20.64
N VAL A 92 10.12 -14.40 -21.96
CA VAL A 92 10.40 -13.35 -22.95
C VAL A 92 9.45 -12.16 -22.77
N GLY A 93 10.00 -10.97 -22.50
CA GLY A 93 9.25 -9.71 -22.31
C GLY A 93 8.69 -9.48 -20.90
N ASP A 94 9.02 -10.32 -19.92
CA ASP A 94 8.52 -10.18 -18.54
C ASP A 94 9.23 -9.10 -17.72
N GLU A 95 10.36 -8.56 -18.16
CA GLU A 95 11.22 -7.66 -17.36
C GLU A 95 10.47 -6.44 -16.78
N GLN A 96 9.51 -5.91 -17.55
CA GLN A 96 8.69 -4.77 -17.12
C GLN A 96 7.46 -5.18 -16.30
N LEU A 97 7.08 -6.46 -16.33
CA LEU A 97 5.92 -7.02 -15.66
C LEU A 97 6.28 -7.67 -14.33
N ILE A 98 7.33 -8.48 -14.30
CA ILE A 98 7.90 -9.19 -13.16
C ILE A 98 9.34 -9.63 -13.48
N LYS A 99 10.32 -9.21 -12.67
CA LYS A 99 11.74 -9.55 -12.91
C LYS A 99 12.10 -11.01 -12.52
N PRO A 100 11.72 -11.51 -11.33
CA PRO A 100 12.02 -12.89 -10.95
C PRO A 100 11.18 -13.89 -11.74
N ASN A 101 11.77 -15.05 -12.04
CA ASN A 101 11.08 -16.17 -12.67
C ASN A 101 10.97 -17.32 -11.68
N TYR A 102 9.82 -17.42 -11.01
CA TYR A 102 9.60 -18.42 -9.98
C TYR A 102 9.23 -19.77 -10.59
N ASP A 103 9.75 -20.83 -9.99
CA ASP A 103 9.47 -22.22 -10.38
C ASP A 103 8.08 -22.67 -9.89
N TYR A 104 7.72 -22.35 -8.65
CA TYR A 104 6.45 -22.82 -8.08
C TYR A 104 5.81 -21.85 -7.08
N LEU A 105 4.52 -22.08 -6.83
CA LEU A 105 3.74 -21.44 -5.77
C LEU A 105 3.54 -22.43 -4.61
N ASP A 106 4.16 -22.14 -3.47
CA ASP A 106 4.00 -22.88 -2.21
C ASP A 106 2.65 -22.54 -1.56
N TRP A 107 1.61 -23.33 -1.86
CA TRP A 107 0.22 -23.02 -1.54
C TRP A 107 -0.22 -23.65 -0.22
N LYS A 108 -0.51 -22.81 0.79
CA LYS A 108 -0.74 -23.23 2.18
C LYS A 108 -2.09 -22.84 2.79
N ARG A 109 -2.92 -22.06 2.10
CA ARG A 109 -4.13 -21.47 2.70
C ARG A 109 -5.36 -21.60 1.81
N THR A 110 -6.52 -21.60 2.45
CA THR A 110 -7.85 -21.62 1.81
C THR A 110 -8.39 -20.22 1.52
N GLU A 111 -7.86 -19.19 2.21
CA GLU A 111 -8.27 -17.81 1.97
C GLU A 111 -7.65 -17.26 0.68
N GLY A 112 -8.50 -16.93 -0.29
CA GLY A 112 -8.11 -16.35 -1.58
C GLY A 112 -7.98 -17.37 -2.71
N SER A 113 -7.41 -16.96 -3.84
CA SER A 113 -7.29 -17.80 -5.04
C SER A 113 -6.04 -17.45 -5.85
N LEU A 114 -5.58 -18.42 -6.64
CA LEU A 114 -4.62 -18.24 -7.72
C LEU A 114 -5.39 -17.91 -9.00
N ARG A 115 -4.93 -16.94 -9.80
CA ARG A 115 -5.72 -16.33 -10.87
C ARG A 115 -4.90 -16.03 -12.13
N TRP A 116 -5.47 -16.32 -13.30
CA TRP A 116 -4.95 -15.96 -14.61
C TRP A 116 -6.08 -15.47 -15.51
N HIS A 117 -5.81 -14.44 -16.31
CA HIS A 117 -6.79 -13.82 -17.20
C HIS A 117 -6.51 -14.23 -18.64
N ILE A 118 -7.51 -14.78 -19.32
CA ILE A 118 -7.39 -15.33 -20.67
C ILE A 118 -8.42 -14.63 -21.57
N LEU A 119 -7.95 -14.03 -22.66
CA LEU A 119 -8.81 -13.51 -23.72
C LEU A 119 -9.01 -14.59 -24.76
N VAL A 120 -10.21 -15.17 -24.77
CA VAL A 120 -10.61 -16.21 -25.72
C VAL A 120 -11.18 -15.55 -26.99
N ARG A 121 -10.73 -16.02 -28.16
CA ARG A 121 -11.17 -15.50 -29.47
C ARG A 121 -12.27 -16.33 -30.11
N ASN A 122 -12.34 -17.61 -29.79
CA ASN A 122 -13.24 -18.56 -30.41
C ASN A 122 -13.98 -19.37 -29.33
N PRO A 123 -15.29 -19.59 -29.47
CA PRO A 123 -16.00 -20.59 -28.65
C PRO A 123 -15.38 -21.97 -28.82
N GLY A 124 -15.57 -22.83 -27.83
CA GLY A 124 -15.12 -24.22 -27.89
C GLY A 124 -14.75 -24.78 -26.53
N LYS A 125 -14.26 -26.02 -26.53
CA LYS A 125 -13.74 -26.66 -25.32
C LYS A 125 -12.35 -26.14 -24.99
N VAL A 126 -12.07 -26.04 -23.70
CA VAL A 126 -10.74 -25.88 -23.15
C VAL A 126 -10.49 -26.94 -22.09
N HIS A 127 -9.27 -27.45 -22.06
CA HIS A 127 -8.75 -28.39 -21.09
C HIS A 127 -7.65 -27.70 -20.27
N PHE A 128 -7.61 -27.96 -18.97
CA PHE A 128 -6.56 -27.50 -18.08
C PHE A 128 -5.85 -28.66 -17.39
N ASN A 129 -4.53 -28.75 -17.51
CA ASN A 129 -3.74 -29.76 -16.80
C ASN A 129 -2.86 -29.06 -15.77
N ALA A 130 -3.11 -29.31 -14.47
CA ALA A 130 -2.38 -28.65 -13.39
C ALA A 130 -1.22 -29.51 -12.90
N HIS A 131 0.01 -29.03 -13.10
CA HIS A 131 1.25 -29.60 -12.58
C HIS A 131 1.48 -29.11 -11.14
N LEU A 132 0.72 -29.72 -10.23
CA LEU A 132 0.73 -29.43 -8.80
C LEU A 132 1.37 -30.61 -8.07
N GLN A 133 2.58 -30.42 -7.57
CA GLN A 133 3.25 -31.42 -6.73
C GLN A 133 2.57 -31.50 -5.36
N VAL A 134 2.19 -32.72 -4.96
CA VAL A 134 1.46 -32.96 -3.72
C VAL A 134 2.13 -34.10 -2.96
N VAL A 135 2.67 -33.78 -1.78
CA VAL A 135 3.34 -34.76 -0.91
C VAL A 135 2.34 -35.69 -0.20
N ALA A 136 1.24 -35.11 0.27
CA ALA A 136 0.13 -35.81 0.92
C ALA A 136 -1.21 -35.31 0.35
N GLU A 137 -2.06 -36.24 -0.05
CA GLU A 137 -3.32 -35.98 -0.74
C GLU A 137 -4.41 -35.37 0.17
N GLY A 138 -5.53 -35.00 -0.45
CA GLY A 138 -6.78 -34.74 0.25
C GLY A 138 -7.17 -33.28 0.44
N ALA A 139 -6.47 -32.33 -0.19
CA ALA A 139 -6.94 -30.95 -0.25
C ALA A 139 -8.12 -30.85 -1.24
N ASP A 140 -9.17 -30.11 -0.88
CA ASP A 140 -10.33 -29.88 -1.74
C ASP A 140 -10.20 -28.51 -2.41
N LEU A 141 -10.42 -28.46 -3.73
CA LEU A 141 -10.31 -27.26 -4.54
C LEU A 141 -11.55 -27.02 -5.38
N GLU A 142 -11.84 -25.75 -5.60
CA GLU A 142 -12.73 -25.25 -6.65
C GLU A 142 -11.89 -24.64 -7.78
N VAL A 143 -12.10 -25.16 -8.99
CA VAL A 143 -11.51 -24.65 -10.23
C VAL A 143 -12.61 -23.96 -11.03
N ASN A 144 -12.40 -22.69 -11.36
CA ASN A 144 -13.41 -21.88 -12.03
C ASN A 144 -12.88 -21.34 -13.35
N PHE A 145 -13.68 -21.47 -14.40
CA PHE A 145 -13.45 -20.87 -15.71
C PHE A 145 -14.76 -20.73 -16.48
N ALA A 146 -14.93 -19.65 -17.24
CA ALA A 146 -16.11 -19.42 -18.09
C ALA A 146 -17.46 -19.64 -17.38
N GLY A 147 -17.59 -19.16 -16.13
CA GLY A 147 -18.81 -19.29 -15.32
C GLY A 147 -19.12 -20.70 -14.82
N GLN A 148 -18.22 -21.67 -15.07
CA GLN A 148 -18.35 -23.06 -14.64
C GLN A 148 -17.38 -23.34 -13.49
N THR A 149 -17.82 -24.14 -12.53
CA THR A 149 -17.04 -24.59 -11.38
C THR A 149 -16.87 -26.09 -11.42
N LYS A 150 -15.63 -26.57 -11.22
CA LYS A 150 -15.31 -27.99 -11.01
C LYS A 150 -14.72 -28.13 -9.61
N LYS A 151 -15.21 -29.13 -8.86
CA LYS A 151 -14.66 -29.49 -7.55
C LYS A 151 -13.72 -30.68 -7.74
N VAL A 152 -12.50 -30.56 -7.22
CA VAL A 152 -11.46 -31.58 -7.35
C VAL A 152 -10.76 -31.80 -6.02
N LYS A 153 -10.11 -32.95 -5.88
CA LYS A 153 -9.32 -33.31 -4.70
C LYS A 153 -7.89 -33.59 -5.14
N THR A 154 -6.90 -33.10 -4.38
CA THR A 154 -5.50 -33.39 -4.70
C THR A 154 -5.17 -34.86 -4.49
N SER A 155 -4.40 -35.41 -5.42
CA SER A 155 -3.76 -36.73 -5.33
C SER A 155 -2.25 -36.56 -5.24
N ARG A 156 -1.56 -37.52 -4.62
CA ARG A 156 -0.09 -37.52 -4.56
C ARG A 156 0.52 -37.48 -5.96
N SER A 157 1.53 -36.64 -6.16
CA SER A 157 2.16 -36.42 -7.47
C SER A 157 3.50 -35.69 -7.34
N ASP A 158 4.35 -35.85 -8.36
CA ASP A 158 5.55 -35.06 -8.59
C ASP A 158 5.27 -33.86 -9.53
N PRO A 159 6.23 -32.94 -9.76
CA PRO A 159 6.04 -31.81 -10.67
C PRO A 159 5.84 -32.17 -12.15
N ALA A 160 6.32 -33.34 -12.60
CA ALA A 160 6.26 -33.75 -14.00
C ALA A 160 4.88 -34.30 -14.38
N GLN A 161 4.16 -34.86 -13.42
CA GLN A 161 2.82 -35.42 -13.61
C GLN A 161 1.73 -34.40 -13.28
N ALA A 162 0.81 -34.17 -14.21
CA ALA A 162 -0.38 -33.39 -13.94
C ALA A 162 -1.29 -34.12 -12.93
N GLN A 163 -2.01 -33.36 -12.13
CA GLN A 163 -3.08 -33.91 -11.30
C GLN A 163 -4.12 -34.64 -12.17
N PRO A 164 -4.69 -35.78 -11.72
CA PRO A 164 -5.62 -36.60 -12.49
C PRO A 164 -7.04 -35.99 -12.52
N TRP A 165 -7.14 -34.69 -12.74
CA TRP A 165 -8.38 -33.94 -12.75
C TRP A 165 -8.94 -33.81 -14.16
N ASN A 166 -10.23 -34.08 -14.33
CA ASN A 166 -10.93 -33.79 -15.59
C ASN A 166 -11.41 -32.32 -15.62
N LEU A 167 -10.49 -31.41 -15.91
CA LEU A 167 -10.77 -29.97 -16.01
C LEU A 167 -11.09 -29.56 -17.45
N THR A 168 -12.26 -29.99 -17.92
CA THR A 168 -12.82 -29.58 -19.22
C THR A 168 -13.92 -28.54 -19.01
N PHE A 169 -13.83 -27.43 -19.74
CA PHE A 169 -14.80 -26.34 -19.71
C PHE A 169 -15.26 -25.96 -21.12
N ASP A 170 -16.51 -25.54 -21.24
CA ASP A 170 -17.11 -25.11 -22.51
C ASP A 170 -17.23 -23.58 -22.58
N VAL A 171 -16.50 -22.95 -23.48
CA VAL A 171 -16.54 -21.52 -23.72
C VAL A 171 -17.57 -21.20 -24.80
N LYS A 172 -18.64 -20.51 -24.42
CA LYS A 172 -19.77 -20.24 -25.32
C LYS A 172 -19.55 -19.05 -26.25
N LYS A 173 -18.74 -18.08 -25.85
CA LYS A 173 -18.55 -16.82 -26.58
C LYS A 173 -17.09 -16.35 -26.45
N PRO A 174 -16.56 -15.59 -27.43
CA PRO A 174 -15.31 -14.87 -27.26
C PRO A 174 -15.42 -13.89 -26.08
N GLY A 175 -14.32 -13.65 -25.37
CA GLY A 175 -14.32 -12.72 -24.24
C GLY A 175 -13.15 -12.87 -23.29
N GLU A 176 -13.11 -11.97 -22.30
CA GLU A 176 -12.19 -12.00 -21.16
C GLU A 176 -12.71 -12.97 -20.10
N TYR A 177 -11.91 -13.98 -19.77
CA TYR A 177 -12.23 -15.00 -18.79
C TYR A 177 -11.15 -15.11 -17.71
N LEU A 178 -11.57 -15.35 -16.47
CA LEU A 178 -10.67 -15.62 -15.34
C LEU A 178 -10.61 -17.12 -15.08
N PHE A 179 -9.43 -17.72 -15.25
CA PHE A 179 -9.12 -19.04 -14.70
C PHE A 179 -8.67 -18.88 -13.26
N SER A 180 -9.29 -19.61 -12.33
CA SER A 180 -8.89 -19.55 -10.92
C SER A 180 -8.93 -20.89 -10.21
N LEU A 181 -7.98 -21.05 -9.28
CA LEU A 181 -7.88 -22.18 -8.36
C LEU A 181 -8.07 -21.64 -6.93
N LYS A 182 -9.00 -22.21 -6.17
CA LYS A 182 -9.26 -21.87 -4.78
C LYS A 182 -9.34 -23.14 -3.93
N ALA A 183 -8.60 -23.19 -2.84
CA ALA A 183 -8.70 -24.29 -1.89
C ALA A 183 -9.88 -24.03 -0.95
N THR A 184 -10.75 -25.02 -0.79
CA THR A 184 -11.86 -25.00 0.16
C THR A 184 -11.53 -25.80 1.41
N LYS A 185 -10.58 -26.74 1.32
CA LYS A 185 -10.04 -27.50 2.45
C LYS A 185 -8.57 -27.83 2.22
N LEU A 186 -7.75 -27.77 3.28
CA LEU A 186 -6.35 -28.19 3.22
C LEU A 186 -6.22 -29.71 3.32
N GLY A 187 -5.17 -30.26 2.71
CA GLY A 187 -4.84 -31.68 2.78
C GLY A 187 -4.16 -32.05 4.10
N GLN A 188 -3.79 -33.32 4.24
CA GLN A 188 -3.21 -33.88 5.46
C GLN A 188 -1.90 -33.20 5.88
N ALA A 189 -1.11 -32.70 4.91
CA ALA A 189 0.12 -31.95 5.16
C ALA A 189 -0.10 -30.48 5.60
N LYS A 190 -1.35 -30.08 5.93
CA LYS A 190 -1.72 -28.69 6.28
C LYS A 190 -1.35 -27.68 5.17
N GLY A 191 -1.45 -28.11 3.91
CA GLY A 191 -1.24 -27.31 2.70
C GLY A 191 -1.95 -27.92 1.50
N VAL A 192 -1.82 -27.29 0.34
CA VAL A 192 -2.38 -27.77 -0.94
C VAL A 192 -1.30 -28.48 -1.75
N GLY A 193 -0.12 -27.86 -1.90
CA GLY A 193 0.99 -28.39 -2.69
C GLY A 193 1.85 -27.28 -3.29
N TYR A 194 2.74 -27.66 -4.21
CA TYR A 194 3.59 -26.75 -4.99
C TYR A 194 3.10 -26.69 -6.43
N LEU A 195 2.44 -25.59 -6.81
CA LEU A 195 1.94 -25.43 -8.18
C LEU A 195 3.06 -24.87 -9.06
N HIS A 196 3.55 -25.66 -10.01
CA HIS A 196 4.57 -25.23 -10.96
C HIS A 196 3.94 -24.48 -12.14
N HIS A 197 2.99 -25.13 -12.82
CA HIS A 197 2.26 -24.52 -13.93
C HIS A 197 0.91 -25.22 -14.20
N VAL A 198 0.11 -24.62 -15.07
CA VAL A 198 -1.09 -25.21 -15.66
C VAL A 198 -1.03 -25.06 -17.17
N ASP A 199 -1.14 -26.15 -17.91
CA ASP A 199 -1.34 -26.10 -19.36
C ASP A 199 -2.81 -25.85 -19.67
N ALA A 200 -3.10 -24.93 -20.58
CA ALA A 200 -4.43 -24.70 -21.14
C ALA A 200 -4.40 -24.95 -22.64
N TYR A 201 -5.28 -25.81 -23.16
CA TYR A 201 -5.29 -26.22 -24.57
C TYR A 201 -6.69 -26.61 -25.05
N GLY A 202 -6.84 -26.79 -26.35
CA GLY A 202 -8.11 -27.10 -27.02
C GLY A 202 -8.61 -25.97 -27.93
N PRO A 203 -9.73 -26.19 -28.65
CA PRO A 203 -10.20 -25.25 -29.69
C PRO A 203 -10.39 -23.80 -29.21
N ALA A 204 -10.81 -23.59 -27.97
CA ALA A 204 -11.00 -22.23 -27.42
C ALA A 204 -9.67 -21.50 -27.14
N ILE A 205 -8.53 -22.21 -27.10
CA ILE A 205 -7.20 -21.64 -26.86
C ILE A 205 -6.51 -21.23 -28.16
N GLU A 206 -6.97 -21.70 -29.31
CA GLU A 206 -6.42 -21.30 -30.61
C GLU A 206 -6.62 -19.79 -30.84
N GLY A 207 -5.51 -19.06 -30.93
CA GLY A 207 -5.49 -17.59 -31.03
C GLY A 207 -5.87 -16.84 -29.75
N ALA A 208 -6.11 -17.55 -28.64
CA ALA A 208 -6.35 -16.93 -27.33
C ALA A 208 -5.11 -16.20 -26.83
N ASN A 209 -5.27 -15.32 -25.84
CA ASN A 209 -4.16 -14.57 -25.25
C ASN A 209 -4.15 -14.72 -23.74
N LEU A 210 -2.98 -14.99 -23.17
CA LEU A 210 -2.76 -14.75 -21.75
C LEU A 210 -2.63 -13.24 -21.52
N LEU A 211 -3.55 -12.66 -20.76
CA LEU A 211 -3.53 -11.24 -20.45
C LEU A 211 -2.53 -10.95 -19.33
N ARG A 212 -1.70 -9.94 -19.55
CA ARG A 212 -0.56 -9.59 -18.72
C ARG A 212 -0.66 -8.16 -18.24
N VAL A 213 -0.39 -7.95 -16.95
CA VAL A 213 -0.08 -6.65 -16.36
C VAL A 213 1.01 -6.86 -15.32
N ARG A 214 1.66 -5.77 -14.90
CA ARG A 214 2.68 -5.83 -13.86
C ARG A 214 2.11 -6.50 -12.60
N TRP A 215 2.85 -7.42 -11.99
CA TRP A 215 2.40 -8.25 -10.85
C TRP A 215 1.81 -7.42 -9.70
N ARG A 216 2.32 -6.20 -9.54
CA ARG A 216 1.79 -5.14 -8.70
C ARG A 216 1.46 -3.94 -9.56
N PRO A 217 0.28 -3.31 -9.37
CA PRO A 217 -0.07 -2.13 -10.14
C PRO A 217 0.98 -1.03 -9.93
N ALA A 218 1.34 -0.34 -11.01
CA ALA A 218 2.16 0.86 -10.89
C ALA A 218 1.32 1.94 -10.21
N ALA A 219 1.88 2.63 -9.21
CA ALA A 219 1.13 3.62 -8.46
C ALA A 219 0.59 4.75 -9.35
N ALA A 220 -0.68 5.10 -9.13
CA ALA A 220 -1.25 6.33 -9.67
C ALA A 220 -0.82 7.48 -8.77
N HIS A 221 -0.43 8.61 -9.37
CA HIS A 221 0.03 9.78 -8.63
C HIS A 221 -0.77 11.02 -9.05
N GLY A 222 -0.68 12.07 -8.25
CA GLY A 222 -1.05 13.42 -8.67
C GLY A 222 -0.80 14.44 -7.57
N SER A 223 -1.17 15.69 -7.83
CA SER A 223 -1.04 16.79 -6.88
C SER A 223 -2.29 17.65 -6.85
N TYR A 224 -2.50 18.31 -5.72
CA TYR A 224 -3.64 19.19 -5.50
C TYR A 224 -3.20 20.64 -5.57
N ASP A 225 -4.06 21.50 -6.09
CA ASP A 225 -3.81 22.93 -6.18
C ASP A 225 -5.12 23.73 -6.20
N THR A 226 -5.00 25.04 -6.05
CA THR A 226 -6.08 26.00 -6.23
C THR A 226 -5.54 27.32 -6.77
N GLY A 227 -6.29 27.99 -7.64
CA GLY A 227 -5.92 29.34 -8.07
C GLY A 227 -6.12 30.40 -6.98
N LYS A 228 -6.71 30.02 -5.84
CA LYS A 228 -7.20 30.93 -4.80
C LYS A 228 -6.23 31.13 -3.62
N VAL A 229 -5.25 30.24 -3.46
CA VAL A 229 -4.32 30.23 -2.33
C VAL A 229 -2.92 30.00 -2.87
N ARG A 230 -1.99 30.90 -2.56
CA ARG A 230 -0.59 30.79 -3.02
C ARG A 230 0.30 30.03 -2.05
N ASP A 231 0.17 30.32 -0.76
CA ASP A 231 1.11 29.83 0.25
C ASP A 231 0.44 29.12 1.44
N ALA A 232 -0.34 28.07 1.13
CA ALA A 232 -1.04 27.29 2.16
C ALA A 232 -0.06 26.58 3.11
N THR A 233 -0.07 26.92 4.40
CA THR A 233 0.77 26.27 5.43
C THR A 233 0.01 25.24 6.27
N LEU A 234 -1.31 25.21 6.18
CA LEU A 234 -2.19 24.24 6.84
C LEU A 234 -3.20 23.70 5.84
N LEU A 235 -3.22 22.36 5.72
CA LEU A 235 -4.11 21.65 4.81
C LEU A 235 -4.89 20.59 5.58
N VAL A 236 -6.19 20.47 5.29
CA VAL A 236 -7.06 19.37 5.75
C VAL A 236 -7.47 18.55 4.55
N PHE A 237 -7.47 17.23 4.69
CA PHE A 237 -7.85 16.33 3.60
C PHE A 237 -8.59 15.10 4.10
N THR A 238 -9.49 14.61 3.25
CA THR A 238 -10.13 13.31 3.43
C THR A 238 -9.53 12.26 2.51
N THR A 239 -9.52 11.01 2.94
CA THR A 239 -9.16 9.85 2.12
C THR A 239 -10.10 8.69 2.41
N ARG A 240 -10.61 8.04 1.37
CA ARG A 240 -11.33 6.75 1.47
C ARG A 240 -10.97 5.80 0.33
N SER A 241 -10.97 4.51 0.60
CA SER A 241 -10.86 3.47 -0.42
C SER A 241 -12.23 3.09 -0.93
N MET A 242 -12.36 2.83 -2.23
CA MET A 242 -13.60 2.36 -2.85
C MET A 242 -13.52 0.90 -3.31
N ALA A 243 -12.35 0.27 -3.15
CA ALA A 243 -12.09 -1.06 -3.67
C ALA A 243 -12.02 -2.09 -2.55
N ASP A 244 -12.56 -3.29 -2.82
CA ASP A 244 -12.54 -4.45 -1.89
C ASP A 244 -11.20 -5.18 -1.91
N VAL A 245 -10.13 -4.40 -1.93
CA VAL A 245 -8.74 -4.85 -1.95
C VAL A 245 -7.88 -3.81 -1.23
N SER A 246 -6.86 -4.28 -0.52
CA SER A 246 -5.99 -3.40 0.25
C SER A 246 -5.25 -2.38 -0.62
N SER A 247 -5.04 -1.19 -0.08
CA SER A 247 -4.22 -0.15 -0.71
C SER A 247 -3.41 0.62 0.33
N TYR A 248 -2.20 1.02 -0.03
CA TYR A 248 -1.41 1.99 0.70
C TYR A 248 -1.54 3.34 0.02
N SER A 249 -2.17 4.30 0.71
CA SER A 249 -2.70 5.49 0.06
C SER A 249 -2.44 6.75 0.88
N PRO A 250 -1.18 7.04 1.28
CA PRO A 250 -0.87 8.28 1.96
C PRO A 250 -0.86 9.46 0.98
N ILE A 251 -0.78 10.66 1.54
CA ILE A 251 -0.40 11.87 0.82
C ILE A 251 1.12 12.02 0.86
N THR A 252 1.69 12.43 -0.27
CA THR A 252 3.09 12.84 -0.37
C THR A 252 3.26 14.25 0.16
N THR A 253 4.22 14.44 1.06
CA THR A 253 4.52 15.70 1.74
C THR A 253 5.98 16.10 1.49
N PRO A 254 6.39 17.36 1.74
CA PRO A 254 7.79 17.77 1.64
C PRO A 254 8.76 16.99 2.56
N PHE A 255 8.25 16.42 3.66
CA PHE A 255 9.07 15.60 4.55
C PHE A 255 9.07 14.11 4.20
N GLY A 256 8.07 13.64 3.46
CA GLY A 256 7.87 12.23 3.18
C GLY A 256 6.41 11.88 2.91
N TYR A 257 5.80 11.05 3.77
CA TYR A 257 4.43 10.57 3.59
C TYR A 257 3.61 10.78 4.86
N TYR A 258 2.35 11.18 4.67
CA TYR A 258 1.35 11.27 5.73
C TYR A 258 0.01 10.65 5.33
N GLY A 259 -0.47 9.61 6.03
CA GLY A 259 -1.72 8.93 5.68
C GLY A 259 -1.79 7.46 6.07
N THR A 260 -2.85 6.76 5.67
CA THR A 260 -3.14 5.39 6.12
C THR A 260 -3.03 4.35 5.00
N THR A 261 -3.10 3.08 5.39
CA THR A 261 -3.47 1.94 4.53
C THR A 261 -4.97 1.65 4.66
N PHE A 262 -5.60 1.14 3.61
CA PHE A 262 -6.95 0.58 3.67
C PHE A 262 -6.91 -0.94 3.49
N GLY A 263 -7.78 -1.63 4.20
CA GLY A 263 -8.03 -3.07 4.03
C GLY A 263 -8.91 -3.38 2.82
N ASN A 264 -9.15 -4.67 2.59
CA ASN A 264 -10.13 -5.14 1.61
C ASN A 264 -11.59 -4.91 2.04
N ASP A 265 -11.82 -4.48 3.28
CA ASP A 265 -13.09 -4.02 3.84
C ASP A 265 -13.29 -2.51 3.65
N ARG A 266 -12.43 -1.85 2.86
CA ARG A 266 -12.40 -0.39 2.63
C ARG A 266 -12.14 0.46 3.87
N LYS A 267 -11.86 -0.16 5.01
CA LYS A 267 -11.59 0.52 6.27
C LYS A 267 -10.12 0.80 6.45
N SER A 268 -9.82 1.90 7.14
CA SER A 268 -8.45 2.22 7.54
C SER A 268 -7.81 1.08 8.32
N GLY A 269 -6.49 0.92 8.20
CA GLY A 269 -5.69 0.03 9.04
C GLY A 269 -5.57 0.52 10.50
N GLY A 270 -6.16 1.68 10.82
CA GLY A 270 -6.19 2.25 12.18
C GLY A 270 -4.94 3.03 12.57
N SER A 271 -3.92 3.08 11.72
CA SER A 271 -2.65 3.78 11.96
C SER A 271 -2.28 4.72 10.82
N PHE A 272 -1.38 5.66 11.08
CA PHE A 272 -0.86 6.58 10.09
C PHE A 272 0.62 6.33 9.85
N ASN A 273 1.03 6.38 8.58
CA ASN A 273 2.40 6.70 8.26
C ASN A 273 2.61 8.21 8.46
N PHE A 274 3.63 8.60 9.22
CA PHE A 274 4.23 9.94 9.26
C PHE A 274 5.73 9.72 9.19
N SER A 275 6.23 9.49 7.98
CA SER A 275 7.64 9.14 7.78
C SER A 275 8.39 10.39 7.33
N MET A 276 9.40 10.80 8.09
CA MET A 276 10.28 11.91 7.73
C MET A 276 11.63 11.35 7.31
N TRP A 277 12.03 11.58 6.06
CA TRP A 277 13.30 11.06 5.52
C TRP A 277 14.50 11.95 5.89
N GLY A 278 15.59 11.30 6.29
CA GLY A 278 16.93 11.88 6.40
C GLY A 278 17.48 12.33 5.05
N LYS A 279 18.31 13.37 5.08
CA LYS A 279 19.07 13.79 3.89
C LYS A 279 20.33 12.94 3.72
N LYS A 280 20.87 12.94 2.50
CA LYS A 280 22.19 12.34 2.22
C LYS A 280 23.24 12.92 3.18
N GLY A 281 24.07 12.07 3.78
CA GLY A 281 25.09 12.48 4.75
C GLY A 281 24.64 12.52 6.20
N ALA A 282 23.36 12.24 6.50
CA ALA A 282 22.83 12.25 7.88
C ALA A 282 23.52 11.28 8.86
N SER A 283 24.33 10.33 8.38
CA SER A 283 25.10 9.44 9.24
C SER A 283 26.33 10.11 9.84
N ARG A 284 26.74 11.27 9.31
CA ARG A 284 27.91 12.04 9.76
C ARG A 284 27.53 13.37 10.40
N ASP A 285 26.36 13.91 10.06
CA ASP A 285 25.84 15.17 10.60
C ASP A 285 24.38 15.00 11.05
N LEU A 286 24.18 14.99 12.36
CA LEU A 286 22.86 14.79 12.98
C LEU A 286 21.86 15.88 12.58
N LYS A 287 22.32 17.07 12.21
CA LYS A 287 21.48 18.17 11.70
C LYS A 287 20.70 17.77 10.45
N LEU A 288 21.26 16.87 9.63
CA LEU A 288 20.64 16.40 8.38
C LEU A 288 19.58 15.32 8.62
N MET A 289 19.50 14.79 9.85
CA MET A 289 18.48 13.84 10.27
C MET A 289 17.24 14.59 10.77
N PRO A 290 16.03 14.31 10.26
CA PRO A 290 14.81 14.81 10.88
C PRO A 290 14.67 14.23 12.28
N HIS A 291 14.05 14.99 13.17
CA HIS A 291 13.89 14.58 14.56
C HIS A 291 12.48 14.94 15.03
N LEU A 292 11.86 14.03 15.79
CA LEU A 292 10.46 14.17 16.22
C LEU A 292 10.36 15.14 17.39
N LEU A 293 9.43 16.08 17.32
CA LEU A 293 9.11 17.03 18.39
C LEU A 293 8.01 16.51 19.31
N GLY A 294 7.13 15.63 18.83
CA GLY A 294 6.09 15.09 19.67
C GLY A 294 5.37 13.90 19.08
N VAL A 295 4.72 13.14 19.96
CA VAL A 295 3.96 11.94 19.64
C VAL A 295 2.59 12.02 20.34
N GLY A 296 1.52 11.72 19.60
CA GLY A 296 0.12 11.86 20.02
C GLY A 296 -0.43 10.72 20.88
N SER A 297 0.39 10.16 21.77
CA SER A 297 -0.01 9.22 22.81
C SER A 297 1.12 9.09 23.84
N PRO A 298 0.80 8.88 25.14
CA PRO A 298 1.79 8.56 26.16
C PRO A 298 2.46 7.19 25.93
N GLU A 299 1.76 6.23 25.30
CA GLU A 299 2.32 4.95 24.87
C GLU A 299 3.14 5.06 23.57
N GLY A 300 3.10 6.22 22.93
CA GLY A 300 3.77 6.48 21.67
C GLY A 300 5.30 6.51 21.77
N GLU A 301 5.95 5.99 20.75
CA GLU A 301 7.39 5.83 20.62
C GLU A 301 7.97 6.85 19.62
N PHE A 302 9.07 7.50 20.02
CA PHE A 302 9.94 8.24 19.12
C PHE A 302 10.80 7.23 18.34
N SER A 303 10.44 6.92 17.09
CA SER A 303 10.99 5.77 16.35
C SER A 303 11.45 6.13 14.93
N GLY A 304 11.74 5.13 14.08
CA GLY A 304 12.22 5.33 12.71
C GLY A 304 11.98 4.19 11.72
N PHE A 305 12.75 4.21 10.62
CA PHE A 305 12.77 3.21 9.54
C PHE A 305 14.12 3.21 8.79
N GLY A 306 14.42 2.17 8.00
CA GLY A 306 15.76 1.99 7.40
C GLY A 306 15.91 1.19 6.09
N HIS A 307 14.84 0.76 5.40
CA HIS A 307 14.93 -0.14 4.22
C HIS A 307 15.02 0.57 2.86
N GLU A 308 14.33 1.70 2.68
CA GLU A 308 14.27 2.50 1.43
C GLU A 308 14.78 3.93 1.72
N GLY A 309 15.93 4.00 2.37
CA GLY A 309 16.41 5.18 3.09
C GLY A 309 16.09 5.08 4.58
N SER A 310 16.55 6.07 5.37
CA SER A 310 16.29 6.10 6.82
C SER A 310 15.75 7.44 7.27
N GLY A 311 15.04 7.41 8.39
CA GLY A 311 14.29 8.55 8.87
C GLY A 311 13.62 8.27 10.21
N VAL A 312 12.81 9.22 10.66
CA VAL A 312 12.04 9.12 11.91
C VAL A 312 10.55 9.00 11.64
N LYS A 313 9.84 8.36 12.56
CA LYS A 313 8.37 8.34 12.61
C LYS A 313 7.83 7.94 13.99
N PRO A 314 6.64 8.44 14.38
CA PRO A 314 5.93 7.95 15.55
C PRO A 314 5.48 6.48 15.38
N ARG A 315 5.48 5.70 16.46
CA ARG A 315 4.98 4.32 16.54
C ARG A 315 4.41 4.02 17.92
N GLY A 316 3.93 2.79 18.16
CA GLY A 316 3.64 2.30 19.51
C GLY A 316 2.17 2.33 19.95
N TRP A 317 1.27 2.93 19.16
CA TRP A 317 -0.17 2.95 19.47
C TRP A 317 -1.05 2.85 18.22
N VAL A 318 -2.36 2.71 18.43
CA VAL A 318 -3.41 2.68 17.40
C VAL A 318 -4.24 3.97 17.48
N PRO A 319 -3.96 4.98 16.62
CA PRO A 319 -4.65 6.27 16.64
C PRO A 319 -6.15 6.20 16.38
N MET A 320 -6.59 5.33 15.47
CA MET A 320 -7.98 5.18 15.04
C MET A 320 -8.44 3.72 15.24
N PRO A 321 -8.70 3.30 16.48
CA PRO A 321 -9.11 1.92 16.77
C PRO A 321 -10.46 1.55 16.11
N ASP A 322 -11.28 2.55 15.79
CA ASP A 322 -12.56 2.44 15.08
C ASP A 322 -12.42 2.10 13.58
N ARG A 323 -11.21 2.23 13.01
CA ARG A 323 -10.90 1.92 11.60
C ARG A 323 -11.92 2.54 10.62
N PRO A 324 -12.01 3.89 10.55
CA PRO A 324 -13.03 4.54 9.75
C PRO A 324 -12.83 4.29 8.25
N GLU A 325 -13.92 4.31 7.50
CA GLU A 325 -13.90 4.29 6.02
C GLU A 325 -13.43 5.64 5.44
N LEU A 326 -13.86 6.74 6.06
CA LEU A 326 -13.44 8.10 5.73
C LEU A 326 -12.40 8.58 6.72
N VAL A 327 -11.16 8.67 6.30
CA VAL A 327 -10.06 9.17 7.14
C VAL A 327 -9.90 10.67 6.89
N VAL A 328 -9.90 11.47 7.97
CA VAL A 328 -9.77 12.93 7.90
C VAL A 328 -8.51 13.34 8.64
N GLN A 329 -7.66 14.11 7.98
CA GLN A 329 -6.31 14.44 8.44
C GLN A 329 -6.01 15.91 8.21
N ALA A 330 -5.16 16.48 9.06
CA ALA A 330 -4.60 17.81 8.87
C ALA A 330 -3.07 17.75 8.91
N LEU A 331 -2.44 18.54 8.06
CA LEU A 331 -1.00 18.74 8.06
C LEU A 331 -0.70 20.23 8.08
N ARG A 332 0.16 20.64 9.02
CA ARG A 332 0.65 22.01 9.15
C ARG A 332 2.16 22.05 9.02
N VAL A 333 2.69 23.08 8.37
CA VAL A 333 4.10 23.45 8.39
C VAL A 333 4.29 24.81 9.04
N VAL A 334 5.33 24.94 9.86
CA VAL A 334 5.81 26.23 10.38
C VAL A 334 7.27 26.37 9.95
N PRO A 335 7.59 27.31 9.05
CA PRO A 335 8.97 27.57 8.65
C PRO A 335 9.78 28.07 9.84
N GLY A 336 11.01 27.57 10.00
CA GLY A 336 11.94 28.03 11.02
C GLY A 336 13.24 28.56 10.40
N LYS A 337 14.18 28.98 11.25
CA LYS A 337 15.50 29.48 10.80
C LYS A 337 16.34 28.39 10.12
N ASN A 338 16.26 27.19 10.67
CA ASN A 338 17.09 26.04 10.30
C ASN A 338 16.25 24.84 9.85
N TYR A 339 15.14 24.60 10.55
CA TYR A 339 14.26 23.48 10.32
C TYR A 339 12.88 24.01 9.99
N ASP A 340 12.17 23.33 9.11
CA ASP A 340 10.72 23.47 9.05
C ASP A 340 10.11 22.45 10.01
N SER A 341 9.16 22.91 10.82
CA SER A 341 8.41 22.07 11.75
C SER A 341 7.12 21.61 11.10
N TYR A 342 6.86 20.30 11.09
CA TYR A 342 5.65 19.71 10.53
C TYR A 342 4.82 19.08 11.64
N TYR A 343 3.50 19.30 11.59
CA TYR A 343 2.54 18.84 12.59
C TYR A 343 1.40 18.10 11.91
N GLY A 344 1.19 16.84 12.31
CA GLY A 344 0.10 16.00 11.82
C GLY A 344 -1.01 15.85 12.86
N TYR A 345 -2.25 15.94 12.41
CA TYR A 345 -3.45 15.77 13.22
C TYR A 345 -4.47 14.90 12.46
N TYR A 346 -5.38 14.29 13.19
CA TYR A 346 -6.48 13.53 12.62
C TYR A 346 -7.78 13.85 13.33
N PHE A 347 -8.89 13.71 12.62
CA PHE A 347 -10.20 13.80 13.24
C PHE A 347 -10.59 12.42 13.77
N ASP A 348 -10.77 12.31 15.08
CA ASP A 348 -11.23 11.11 15.74
C ASP A 348 -12.75 11.04 15.66
N HIS A 349 -13.29 10.10 14.88
CA HIS A 349 -14.73 9.96 14.69
C HIS A 349 -15.49 9.64 15.97
N PRO A 350 -15.02 8.73 16.84
CA PRO A 350 -15.72 8.41 18.09
C PRO A 350 -15.89 9.63 19.01
N THR A 351 -14.84 10.43 19.23
CA THR A 351 -14.94 11.62 20.08
C THR A 351 -15.34 12.89 19.33
N LYS A 352 -15.52 12.82 18.01
CA LYS A 352 -15.78 13.96 17.11
C LYS A 352 -14.80 15.13 17.32
N ALA A 353 -13.53 14.81 17.54
CA ALA A 353 -12.53 15.79 17.93
C ALA A 353 -11.22 15.66 17.14
N TRP A 354 -10.60 16.78 16.82
CA TRP A 354 -9.23 16.81 16.28
C TRP A 354 -8.21 16.41 17.36
N LYS A 355 -7.40 15.41 17.05
CA LYS A 355 -6.32 14.89 17.91
C LYS A 355 -4.96 15.07 17.24
N PHE A 356 -3.97 15.41 18.06
CA PHE A 356 -2.58 15.46 17.63
C PHE A 356 -2.07 14.05 17.34
N PHE A 357 -1.40 13.85 16.21
CA PHE A 357 -0.77 12.58 15.86
C PHE A 357 0.75 12.61 16.12
N GLY A 358 1.43 13.63 15.63
CA GLY A 358 2.86 13.76 15.79
C GLY A 358 3.42 15.02 15.14
N ALA A 359 4.62 15.39 15.55
CA ALA A 359 5.34 16.52 15.01
C ALA A 359 6.82 16.20 14.83
N GLY A 360 7.48 16.87 13.90
CA GLY A 360 8.92 16.76 13.71
C GLY A 360 9.52 17.87 12.87
N ASN A 361 10.83 18.02 13.02
CA ASN A 361 11.65 19.00 12.32
C ASN A 361 12.38 18.35 11.16
N LYS A 362 12.48 19.08 10.05
CA LYS A 362 13.32 18.70 8.90
C LYS A 362 14.22 19.85 8.50
N TRP A 363 15.51 19.59 8.38
CA TRP A 363 16.49 20.59 7.94
C TRP A 363 16.16 21.04 6.51
N HIS A 364 15.91 22.33 6.31
CA HIS A 364 15.48 22.84 5.01
C HIS A 364 16.65 23.22 4.09
N GLY A 365 17.90 23.22 4.60
CA GLY A 365 19.08 23.49 3.76
C GLY A 365 19.18 24.95 3.32
N GLY A 366 18.79 25.89 4.19
CA GLY A 366 18.79 27.31 3.89
C GLY A 366 17.59 27.81 3.05
N LYS A 367 16.68 26.92 2.64
CA LYS A 367 15.46 27.29 1.89
C LYS A 367 14.18 26.89 2.66
N PRO A 368 13.69 27.72 3.59
CA PRO A 368 12.48 27.44 4.35
C PRO A 368 11.27 27.16 3.46
N LYS A 369 10.36 26.29 3.91
CA LYS A 369 9.15 25.95 3.15
C LYS A 369 8.03 26.95 3.43
N GLN A 370 7.77 27.83 2.47
CA GLN A 370 6.71 28.83 2.56
C GLN A 370 5.30 28.24 2.43
N HIS A 371 5.16 27.02 1.86
CA HIS A 371 3.86 26.37 1.68
C HIS A 371 3.95 24.84 1.60
N LEU A 372 2.81 24.18 1.79
CA LEU A 372 2.58 22.77 1.58
C LEU A 372 2.08 22.52 0.16
N LYS A 373 2.91 21.89 -0.67
CA LYS A 373 2.46 21.27 -1.92
C LYS A 373 2.27 19.78 -1.69
N LEU A 374 1.02 19.33 -1.68
CA LEU A 374 0.68 17.93 -1.42
C LEU A 374 0.59 17.14 -2.74
N GLY A 375 1.34 16.05 -2.77
CA GLY A 375 1.18 15.00 -3.76
C GLY A 375 0.30 13.88 -3.21
N SER A 376 -0.05 12.92 -4.05
CA SER A 376 -0.90 11.82 -3.69
C SER A 376 -0.51 10.58 -4.46
N PHE A 377 -0.71 9.42 -3.85
CA PHE A 377 -0.67 8.17 -4.57
C PHE A 377 -1.60 7.09 -4.00
N CYS A 378 -1.75 6.03 -4.78
CA CYS A 378 -2.34 4.75 -4.42
C CYS A 378 -1.34 3.66 -4.85
N GLU A 379 -0.84 2.87 -3.90
CA GLU A 379 0.17 1.83 -4.10
C GLU A 379 -0.21 0.52 -3.38
N VAL A 380 0.44 -0.58 -3.75
CA VAL A 380 0.47 -1.83 -2.99
C VAL A 380 1.89 -2.08 -2.50
N PRO A 381 2.19 -2.10 -1.20
CA PRO A 381 3.55 -2.39 -0.73
C PRO A 381 3.84 -3.90 -0.71
N GLY A 382 5.11 -4.28 -0.75
CA GLY A 382 5.56 -5.67 -0.60
C GLY A 382 6.19 -6.26 -1.87
N PRO A 383 6.89 -7.41 -1.77
CA PRO A 383 7.64 -7.99 -2.88
C PRO A 383 6.83 -9.08 -3.65
N PRO A 384 7.20 -9.41 -4.92
CA PRO A 384 6.39 -10.26 -5.81
C PRO A 384 6.19 -11.71 -5.36
N GLN A 385 7.00 -12.23 -4.44
CA GLN A 385 6.87 -13.59 -3.94
C GLN A 385 5.73 -13.77 -2.93
N VAL A 386 5.25 -12.70 -2.30
CA VAL A 386 4.23 -12.81 -1.23
C VAL A 386 2.84 -12.34 -1.65
N GLU A 387 2.74 -11.51 -2.69
CA GLU A 387 1.48 -10.93 -3.15
C GLU A 387 1.60 -10.46 -4.60
N ARG A 388 0.59 -10.76 -5.43
CA ARG A 388 0.48 -10.30 -6.81
C ARG A 388 -0.95 -9.97 -7.16
N THR A 389 -1.25 -8.68 -7.18
CA THR A 389 -2.62 -8.18 -7.28
C THR A 389 -2.76 -7.09 -8.33
N GLY A 390 -1.88 -7.11 -9.34
CA GLY A 390 -1.93 -6.23 -10.52
C GLY A 390 -3.26 -6.28 -11.26
N ASP A 391 -3.89 -7.45 -11.25
CA ASP A 391 -5.19 -7.71 -11.84
C ASP A 391 -6.36 -7.01 -11.13
N MET A 392 -6.19 -6.61 -9.87
CA MET A 392 -7.25 -5.97 -9.09
C MET A 392 -7.17 -4.44 -9.18
N TYR A 393 -8.27 -3.82 -9.61
CA TYR A 393 -8.41 -2.37 -9.63
C TYR A 393 -8.59 -1.82 -8.22
N ARG A 394 -7.89 -0.72 -7.94
CA ARG A 394 -7.96 0.04 -6.70
C ARG A 394 -8.38 1.45 -7.02
N GLU A 395 -9.19 2.03 -6.13
CA GLU A 395 -9.58 3.43 -6.23
C GLU A 395 -9.58 4.07 -4.86
N VAL A 396 -9.01 5.28 -4.82
CA VAL A 396 -8.96 6.14 -3.63
C VAL A 396 -9.58 7.48 -3.99
N ARG A 397 -10.41 7.99 -3.08
CA ARG A 397 -11.09 9.28 -3.24
C ARG A 397 -10.65 10.27 -2.17
N ARG A 398 -10.47 11.53 -2.55
CA ARG A 398 -10.03 12.61 -1.66
C ARG A 398 -10.75 13.93 -1.91
N ARG A 399 -10.87 14.72 -0.84
CA ARG A 399 -11.17 16.16 -0.85
C ARG A 399 -10.16 16.89 0.01
N LEU A 400 -9.81 18.13 -0.34
CA LEU A 400 -8.79 18.90 0.36
C LEU A 400 -9.20 20.35 0.52
N TRP A 401 -8.79 20.94 1.63
CA TRP A 401 -8.98 22.34 1.97
C TRP A 401 -7.67 22.93 2.47
N ALA A 402 -7.37 24.15 2.05
CA ALA A 402 -6.32 24.98 2.63
C ALA A 402 -6.90 25.95 3.64
N PHE A 403 -6.16 26.23 4.70
CA PHE A 403 -6.44 27.37 5.56
C PHE A 403 -5.66 28.58 5.04
N ASP A 404 -6.37 29.65 4.74
CA ASP A 404 -5.81 30.89 4.21
C ASP A 404 -6.58 32.08 4.78
N GLU A 405 -5.87 33.06 5.33
CA GLU A 405 -6.44 34.30 5.90
C GLU A 405 -7.68 34.09 6.81
N GLY A 406 -7.64 33.07 7.67
CA GLY A 406 -8.74 32.78 8.59
C GLY A 406 -9.88 31.94 8.01
N LYS A 407 -9.80 31.55 6.73
CA LYS A 407 -10.86 30.84 6.00
C LYS A 407 -10.38 29.50 5.44
N TRP A 408 -11.30 28.56 5.30
CA TRP A 408 -11.07 27.29 4.62
C TRP A 408 -11.40 27.42 3.14
N VAL A 409 -10.41 27.18 2.28
CA VAL A 409 -10.53 27.24 0.83
C VAL A 409 -10.40 25.85 0.24
N PHE A 410 -11.41 25.38 -0.47
CA PHE A 410 -11.36 24.09 -1.15
C PHE A 410 -10.31 24.07 -2.28
N LEU A 411 -9.52 23.00 -2.35
CA LEU A 411 -8.58 22.80 -3.44
C LEU A 411 -9.31 22.22 -4.65
N GLU A 412 -9.66 23.09 -5.60
CA GLU A 412 -10.56 22.78 -6.73
C GLU A 412 -9.89 22.14 -7.95
N ARG A 413 -8.56 21.98 -7.93
CA ARG A 413 -7.78 21.38 -9.02
C ARG A 413 -6.99 20.17 -8.54
N TYR A 414 -7.01 19.13 -9.36
CA TYR A 414 -6.14 17.97 -9.24
C TYR A 414 -5.39 17.75 -10.55
N GLN A 415 -4.07 17.62 -10.45
CA GLN A 415 -3.18 17.38 -11.57
C GLN A 415 -2.70 15.92 -11.54
N PRO A 416 -3.19 15.06 -12.45
CA PRO A 416 -2.69 13.70 -12.64
C PRO A 416 -1.16 13.68 -12.88
N GLY A 417 -0.47 12.77 -12.20
CA GLY A 417 0.99 12.66 -12.25
C GLY A 417 1.50 11.28 -12.63
N GLY A 418 2.75 11.24 -13.12
CA GLY A 418 3.49 10.03 -13.41
C GLY A 418 3.16 9.37 -14.76
N LYS A 419 3.82 8.23 -15.04
CA LYS A 419 3.64 7.48 -16.30
C LYS A 419 2.15 7.13 -16.50
N GLY A 420 1.58 7.58 -17.63
CA GLY A 420 0.18 7.39 -18.03
C GLY A 420 -0.70 8.64 -17.90
N SER A 421 -0.27 9.65 -17.12
CA SER A 421 -1.11 10.81 -16.82
C SER A 421 -1.24 11.83 -17.96
N SER A 422 -0.39 11.76 -18.98
CA SER A 422 -0.44 12.68 -20.13
C SER A 422 -1.35 12.20 -21.26
N GLY A 423 -1.93 11.00 -21.15
CA GLY A 423 -2.71 10.39 -22.23
C GLY A 423 -1.89 9.90 -23.43
N LYS A 424 -0.56 10.05 -23.43
CA LYS A 424 0.30 9.60 -24.54
C LYS A 424 0.44 8.07 -24.61
N ILE A 425 0.34 7.39 -23.46
CA ILE A 425 0.46 5.94 -23.35
C ILE A 425 -0.77 5.37 -22.66
N LEU A 426 -1.08 4.11 -22.97
CA LEU A 426 -2.12 3.35 -22.28
C LEU A 426 -1.61 2.88 -20.91
N ALA A 427 -2.46 2.94 -19.90
CA ALA A 427 -2.13 2.50 -18.55
C ALA A 427 -3.37 1.98 -17.82
N ASN A 428 -3.18 1.06 -16.88
CA ASN A 428 -4.20 0.67 -15.91
C ASN A 428 -4.26 1.67 -14.75
N LYS A 429 -4.47 2.94 -15.09
CA LYS A 429 -4.58 4.06 -14.16
C LYS A 429 -5.73 4.97 -14.57
N SER A 430 -6.39 5.56 -13.58
CA SER A 430 -7.52 6.45 -13.79
C SER A 430 -7.40 7.68 -12.90
N TRP A 431 -7.90 8.80 -13.41
CA TRP A 431 -8.07 10.04 -12.65
C TRP A 431 -9.33 10.72 -13.13
N TYR A 432 -10.21 11.12 -12.22
CA TYR A 432 -11.46 11.81 -12.57
C TYR A 432 -12.08 12.47 -11.33
N THR A 433 -13.08 13.33 -11.55
CA THR A 433 -13.92 13.88 -10.49
C THR A 433 -15.19 13.06 -10.39
N THR A 434 -15.56 12.62 -9.20
CA THR A 434 -16.88 12.01 -8.97
C THR A 434 -18.00 13.04 -9.11
N LYS A 435 -19.25 12.58 -9.32
CA LYS A 435 -20.44 13.46 -9.27
C LYS A 435 -20.55 14.24 -7.96
N GLY A 436 -20.02 13.68 -6.86
CA GLY A 436 -19.96 14.34 -5.56
C GLY A 436 -18.76 15.26 -5.38
N GLY A 437 -17.99 15.61 -6.41
CA GLY A 437 -16.87 16.55 -6.28
C GLY A 437 -15.64 16.01 -5.52
N GLU A 438 -15.45 14.68 -5.47
CA GLU A 438 -14.21 14.09 -4.96
C GLU A 438 -13.23 13.82 -6.09
N TYR A 439 -11.94 13.95 -5.81
CA TYR A 439 -10.89 13.47 -6.70
C TYR A 439 -10.72 11.97 -6.55
N ALA A 440 -11.01 11.23 -7.60
CA ALA A 440 -10.75 9.81 -7.69
C ALA A 440 -9.42 9.57 -8.42
N MET A 441 -8.61 8.68 -7.86
CA MET A 441 -7.46 8.10 -8.55
C MET A 441 -7.47 6.59 -8.39
N GLY A 442 -7.16 5.87 -9.45
CA GLY A 442 -7.13 4.43 -9.44
C GLY A 442 -5.93 3.83 -10.15
N CYS A 443 -5.58 2.61 -9.75
CA CYS A 443 -4.53 1.82 -10.36
C CYS A 443 -4.85 0.32 -10.35
N GLY A 444 -4.27 -0.44 -11.28
CA GLY A 444 -4.50 -1.87 -11.41
C GLY A 444 -5.69 -2.21 -12.30
N GLY A 445 -5.97 -3.50 -12.41
CA GLY A 445 -6.87 -4.02 -13.44
C GLY A 445 -6.11 -4.47 -14.69
N ILE A 446 -6.74 -5.36 -15.45
CA ILE A 446 -6.20 -5.96 -16.68
C ILE A 446 -6.35 -5.04 -17.90
N ARG A 447 -7.36 -4.17 -17.90
CA ARG A 447 -7.63 -3.23 -18.99
C ARG A 447 -6.76 -1.98 -18.87
N LEU A 448 -6.20 -1.55 -20.00
CA LEU A 448 -5.39 -0.35 -20.14
C LEU A 448 -6.19 0.73 -20.86
N TYR A 449 -6.18 1.94 -20.31
CA TYR A 449 -6.95 3.07 -20.82
C TYR A 449 -6.04 4.22 -21.21
N ARG A 450 -6.52 5.03 -22.15
CA ARG A 450 -5.91 6.33 -22.46
C ARG A 450 -6.52 7.40 -21.55
N HIS A 451 -5.69 8.07 -20.77
CA HIS A 451 -6.17 9.21 -20.00
C HIS A 451 -6.46 10.40 -20.93
N ARG A 452 -7.64 11.01 -20.84
CA ARG A 452 -8.07 12.07 -21.77
C ARG A 452 -7.83 13.50 -21.23
N ALA A 453 -7.66 13.67 -19.92
CA ALA A 453 -7.56 15.00 -19.31
C ALA A 453 -6.15 15.26 -18.76
N SER A 454 -5.61 16.46 -18.95
CA SER A 454 -4.37 16.86 -18.25
C SER A 454 -4.64 17.36 -16.82
N GLN A 455 -5.89 17.71 -16.52
CA GLN A 455 -6.33 18.24 -15.24
C GLN A 455 -7.76 17.80 -14.93
N VAL A 456 -8.00 17.52 -13.66
CA VAL A 456 -9.31 17.14 -13.10
C VAL A 456 -9.78 18.28 -12.20
N SER A 457 -11.03 18.70 -12.34
CA SER A 457 -11.62 19.78 -11.55
C SER A 457 -12.90 19.30 -10.89
N ALA A 458 -13.04 19.54 -9.59
CA ALA A 458 -14.33 19.44 -8.93
C ALA A 458 -15.07 20.74 -9.21
N GLY A 459 -15.98 20.75 -10.19
CA GLY A 459 -16.77 21.94 -10.52
C GLY A 459 -17.53 22.41 -9.28
N GLY A 460 -17.15 23.57 -8.73
CA GLY A 460 -17.77 24.22 -7.57
C GLY A 460 -17.80 23.36 -6.30
N GLY A 461 -16.94 23.65 -5.32
CA GLY A 461 -16.96 22.96 -4.01
C GLY A 461 -18.31 23.07 -3.30
N ALA A 462 -18.61 22.13 -2.39
CA ALA A 462 -19.75 22.25 -1.49
C ALA A 462 -19.73 23.61 -0.78
N LEU A 463 -20.85 24.35 -0.85
CA LEU A 463 -20.98 25.71 -0.29
C LEU A 463 -20.79 25.71 1.24
N GLU A 464 -21.11 24.59 1.91
CA GLU A 464 -20.99 24.44 3.35
C GLU A 464 -19.69 23.72 3.75
N LEU A 465 -19.10 24.19 4.86
CA LEU A 465 -17.95 23.52 5.46
C LEU A 465 -18.35 22.15 6.01
N PRO A 466 -17.56 21.09 5.74
CA PRO A 466 -17.81 19.79 6.32
C PRO A 466 -17.73 19.83 7.85
N TYR A 467 -18.49 18.97 8.52
CA TYR A 467 -18.65 18.96 9.99
C TYR A 467 -17.33 18.95 10.78
N PHE A 468 -16.26 18.34 10.26
CA PHE A 468 -14.96 18.32 10.92
C PHE A 468 -14.23 19.67 10.84
N LEU A 469 -14.48 20.49 9.81
CA LEU A 469 -13.97 21.86 9.72
C LEU A 469 -14.81 22.85 10.54
N ALA A 470 -16.09 22.52 10.76
CA ALA A 470 -17.00 23.26 11.62
C ALA A 470 -16.98 22.78 13.10
N SER A 471 -16.18 21.77 13.44
CA SER A 471 -16.09 21.22 14.79
C SER A 471 -15.49 22.22 15.77
N ALA A 472 -16.04 22.31 16.98
CA ALA A 472 -15.48 23.12 18.07
C ALA A 472 -14.01 22.74 18.41
N SER A 473 -13.58 21.52 18.08
CA SER A 473 -12.20 21.07 18.29
C SER A 473 -11.21 21.53 17.21
N ILE A 474 -11.66 22.25 16.17
CA ILE A 474 -10.80 22.68 15.05
C ILE A 474 -9.57 23.46 15.53
N ASP A 475 -9.72 24.21 16.62
CA ASP A 475 -8.65 24.94 17.31
C ASP A 475 -7.44 24.08 17.68
N ASN A 476 -7.62 22.77 17.88
CA ASN A 476 -6.54 21.85 18.26
C ASN A 476 -5.46 21.73 17.18
N ILE A 477 -5.81 21.88 15.89
CA ILE A 477 -4.84 21.75 14.79
C ILE A 477 -3.87 22.94 14.72
N PHE A 478 -4.16 24.02 15.45
CA PHE A 478 -3.31 25.21 15.54
C PHE A 478 -2.36 25.18 16.74
N LYS A 479 -2.47 24.19 17.63
CA LYS A 479 -1.78 24.19 18.92
C LYS A 479 -1.05 22.85 19.13
N MET A 480 -0.01 22.88 19.96
CA MET A 480 0.60 21.67 20.51
C MET A 480 -0.10 21.29 21.81
N PRO A 481 -0.25 19.98 22.13
CA PRO A 481 -0.89 19.54 23.38
C PRO A 481 -0.19 20.03 24.65
N ILE A 482 1.11 20.29 24.58
CA ILE A 482 1.91 20.90 25.64
C ILE A 482 2.64 22.09 25.04
N GLN A 483 2.51 23.25 25.67
CA GLN A 483 3.18 24.49 25.32
C GLN A 483 4.21 24.82 26.39
N TYR A 484 5.45 25.02 25.95
CA TYR A 484 6.53 25.47 26.82
C TYR A 484 6.57 27.00 26.86
N GLY A 485 6.70 27.55 28.05
CA GLY A 485 7.09 28.93 28.27
C GLY A 485 8.62 29.05 28.31
N LYS A 486 9.11 29.94 29.19
CA LYS A 486 10.55 30.08 29.43
C LYS A 486 11.11 28.80 30.09
N ILE A 487 12.27 28.37 29.61
CA ILE A 487 13.08 27.31 30.22
C ILE A 487 14.48 27.88 30.42
N GLU A 488 14.97 27.87 31.64
CA GLU A 488 16.25 28.50 31.98
C GLU A 488 16.93 27.83 33.17
N VAL A 489 18.21 28.14 33.36
CA VAL A 489 18.95 27.76 34.56
C VAL A 489 18.72 28.85 35.61
N SER A 490 18.13 28.50 36.75
CA SER A 490 17.88 29.46 37.83
C SER A 490 18.94 29.45 38.93
N LYS A 491 19.68 28.34 39.06
CA LYS A 491 20.85 28.22 39.94
C LYS A 491 21.92 27.39 39.25
N LEU A 492 23.18 27.78 39.42
CA LEU A 492 24.31 27.15 38.76
C LEU A 492 25.51 27.12 39.71
N THR A 493 26.15 25.96 39.82
CA THR A 493 27.40 25.76 40.57
C THR A 493 28.45 25.13 39.64
N SER A 494 29.61 24.75 40.19
CA SER A 494 30.62 24.01 39.44
C SER A 494 30.23 22.55 39.15
N ASN A 495 29.29 21.98 39.92
CA ASN A 495 28.91 20.56 39.81
C ASN A 495 27.39 20.29 39.73
N SER A 496 26.56 21.34 39.72
CA SER A 496 25.11 21.23 39.63
C SER A 496 24.45 22.41 38.92
N ALA A 497 23.24 22.19 38.43
CA ALA A 497 22.37 23.24 37.90
C ALA A 497 20.91 22.95 38.24
N VAL A 498 20.12 24.00 38.52
CA VAL A 498 18.67 23.91 38.68
C VAL A 498 18.02 24.47 37.42
N ILE A 499 17.27 23.63 36.72
CA ILE A 499 16.53 24.00 35.52
C ILE A 499 15.09 24.33 35.90
N GLU A 500 14.67 25.54 35.58
CA GLU A 500 13.27 25.98 35.65
C GLU A 500 12.57 25.79 34.31
N ILE A 501 11.39 25.18 34.37
CA ILE A 501 10.61 24.79 33.19
C ILE A 501 9.19 25.32 33.39
N ASN A 502 8.85 26.40 32.69
CA ASN A 502 7.48 26.92 32.69
C ASN A 502 6.62 26.18 31.66
N ILE A 503 5.51 25.60 32.09
CA ILE A 503 4.49 24.98 31.25
C ILE A 503 3.17 25.76 31.40
N PRO A 504 2.95 26.84 30.64
CA PRO A 504 1.74 27.65 30.76
C PRO A 504 0.47 26.88 30.40
N LYS A 505 0.56 25.92 29.46
CA LYS A 505 -0.55 25.06 29.03
C LYS A 505 -0.04 23.65 28.74
N GLY A 506 -0.41 22.67 29.55
CA GLY A 506 -0.01 21.28 29.34
C GLY A 506 -1.10 20.23 29.60
N GLY A 507 -2.27 20.67 30.09
CA GLY A 507 -3.24 19.77 30.70
C GLY A 507 -2.66 19.07 31.92
N ASP A 508 -3.20 17.89 32.24
CA ASP A 508 -2.71 17.03 33.32
C ASP A 508 -1.40 16.37 32.93
N LEU A 509 -0.29 17.02 33.29
CA LEU A 509 1.05 16.46 33.12
C LEU A 509 1.20 15.20 33.98
N LYS A 510 1.78 14.15 33.40
CA LYS A 510 1.97 12.83 34.02
C LYS A 510 3.43 12.53 34.29
N ALA A 511 4.31 12.91 33.36
CA ALA A 511 5.74 12.70 33.48
C ALA A 511 6.53 13.84 32.81
N GLY A 512 7.78 13.99 33.22
CA GLY A 512 8.70 14.96 32.66
C GLY A 512 10.14 14.49 32.79
N SER A 513 10.99 14.85 31.85
CA SER A 513 12.41 14.51 31.87
C SER A 513 13.24 15.61 31.23
N VAL A 514 14.39 15.92 31.82
CA VAL A 514 15.44 16.74 31.23
C VAL A 514 16.55 15.82 30.79
N TYR A 515 16.79 15.78 29.49
CA TYR A 515 17.90 15.07 28.88
C TYR A 515 19.05 16.03 28.68
N TYR A 516 20.27 15.63 29.03
CA TYR A 516 21.43 16.52 29.00
C TYR A 516 22.73 15.78 28.70
N GLY A 517 23.76 16.55 28.30
CA GLY A 517 25.10 16.04 28.00
C GLY A 517 26.01 17.11 27.42
N THR A 518 27.26 16.74 27.12
CA THR A 518 28.28 17.65 26.56
C THR A 518 28.21 17.80 25.04
N SER A 519 27.17 17.25 24.41
CA SER A 519 26.92 17.31 22.97
C SER A 519 25.42 17.40 22.70
N ASP A 520 25.01 18.21 21.73
CA ASP A 520 23.61 18.32 21.31
C ASP A 520 23.15 17.05 20.59
N ALA A 521 22.18 16.34 21.17
CA ALA A 521 21.56 15.16 20.57
C ALA A 521 20.14 15.46 20.03
N LEU A 522 19.76 16.73 19.87
CA LEU A 522 18.43 17.16 19.41
C LEU A 522 17.33 16.45 20.22
N THR A 523 16.41 15.71 19.58
CA THR A 523 15.39 14.92 20.29
C THR A 523 15.67 13.42 20.29
N PHE A 524 16.93 13.02 20.08
CA PHE A 524 17.35 11.61 20.10
C PHE A 524 17.70 11.17 21.53
N ALA A 525 16.77 10.46 22.16
CA ALA A 525 16.99 9.77 23.42
C ALA A 525 17.31 8.27 23.19
N PRO A 526 17.99 7.60 24.14
CA PRO A 526 18.26 6.17 24.05
C PRO A 526 16.98 5.35 23.81
N ARG A 527 17.02 4.47 22.81
CA ARG A 527 15.88 3.59 22.47
C ARG A 527 16.33 2.30 21.81
N LYS A 528 15.41 1.34 21.74
CA LYS A 528 15.57 0.13 20.93
C LYS A 528 15.19 0.44 19.47
N LEU A 529 15.97 -0.05 18.52
CA LEU A 529 15.67 0.07 17.09
C LEU A 529 14.64 -0.98 16.65
N HIS A 530 13.70 -0.62 15.77
CA HIS A 530 12.62 -1.50 15.32
C HIS A 530 12.80 -1.98 13.87
N GLY A 531 12.44 -3.25 13.62
CA GLY A 531 12.34 -3.81 12.27
C GLY A 531 13.53 -3.45 11.37
N THR A 532 13.25 -2.76 10.26
CA THR A 532 14.26 -2.39 9.25
C THR A 532 15.33 -1.41 9.76
N GLU A 533 15.07 -0.68 10.86
CA GLU A 533 16.09 0.22 11.44
C GLU A 533 17.30 -0.53 11.96
N LYS A 534 17.10 -1.75 12.49
CA LYS A 534 18.18 -2.58 13.05
C LYS A 534 19.26 -2.88 12.01
N ASN A 535 18.89 -2.86 10.74
CA ASN A 535 19.77 -3.17 9.63
C ASN A 535 20.27 -1.91 8.90
N SER A 536 19.87 -0.71 9.33
CA SER A 536 20.33 0.54 8.75
C SER A 536 21.54 1.08 9.49
N ASP A 537 22.64 1.27 8.77
CA ASP A 537 23.85 1.90 9.33
C ASP A 537 23.60 3.34 9.76
N LEU A 538 22.75 4.07 9.04
CA LEU A 538 22.31 5.41 9.43
C LEU A 538 21.54 5.38 10.76
N SER A 539 20.59 4.45 10.92
CA SER A 539 19.85 4.31 12.17
C SER A 539 20.75 3.93 13.35
N LYS A 540 21.73 3.04 13.13
CA LYS A 540 22.72 2.67 14.17
C LYS A 540 23.61 3.86 14.55
N ALA A 541 24.13 4.59 13.57
CA ALA A 541 24.96 5.78 13.80
C ALA A 541 24.19 6.84 14.60
N VAL A 542 22.96 7.16 14.21
CA VAL A 542 22.10 8.11 14.95
C VAL A 542 21.82 7.62 16.37
N ASN A 543 21.61 6.32 16.56
CA ASN A 543 21.36 5.74 17.89
C ASN A 543 22.60 5.78 18.80
N SER A 544 23.80 6.02 18.26
CA SER A 544 25.02 6.27 19.04
C SER A 544 25.19 7.74 19.46
N LEU A 545 24.45 8.65 18.82
CA LEU A 545 24.50 10.10 19.02
C LEU A 545 23.33 10.60 19.90
N VAL A 546 22.90 9.79 20.87
CA VAL A 546 21.76 10.08 21.75
C VAL A 546 22.19 10.83 23.02
N TRP A 547 21.23 11.44 23.71
CA TRP A 547 21.44 12.01 25.04
C TRP A 547 22.02 10.96 26.01
N LYS A 548 23.04 11.35 26.78
CA LYS A 548 23.76 10.46 27.69
C LYS A 548 23.11 10.38 29.07
N GLU A 549 22.60 11.50 29.56
CA GLU A 549 22.06 11.62 30.91
C GLU A 549 20.59 12.07 30.89
N VAL A 550 19.86 11.69 31.93
CA VAL A 550 18.45 12.08 32.13
C VAL A 550 18.16 12.35 33.60
N ALA A 551 17.49 13.47 33.86
CA ALA A 551 16.91 13.78 35.17
C ALA A 551 15.38 13.82 35.06
N LYS A 552 14.69 13.20 36.02
CA LYS A 552 13.23 13.19 36.06
C LYS A 552 12.71 14.50 36.67
N VAL A 553 11.66 15.05 36.07
CA VAL A 553 10.94 16.18 36.67
C VAL A 553 9.99 15.60 37.73
N PRO A 554 10.17 15.92 39.01
CA PRO A 554 9.32 15.38 40.07
C PRO A 554 7.93 16.02 39.99
N LYS A 555 6.87 15.18 39.95
CA LYS A 555 5.45 15.60 39.99
C LYS A 555 5.17 16.80 39.06
N PRO A 556 5.34 16.65 37.74
CA PRO A 556 5.20 17.76 36.80
C PRO A 556 3.78 18.34 36.85
N ARG A 557 3.68 19.66 36.74
CA ARG A 557 2.41 20.41 36.77
C ARG A 557 2.43 21.59 35.80
N SER A 558 1.26 22.12 35.48
CA SER A 558 1.20 23.42 34.80
C SER A 558 1.81 24.52 35.67
N GLY A 559 2.43 25.52 35.04
CA GLY A 559 3.26 26.53 35.70
C GLY A 559 4.74 26.16 35.79
N ILE A 560 5.42 26.68 36.81
CA ILE A 560 6.88 26.50 36.98
C ILE A 560 7.19 25.16 37.63
N ASN A 561 8.03 24.38 36.96
CA ASN A 561 8.62 23.13 37.44
C ASN A 561 10.12 23.33 37.64
N ARG A 562 10.70 22.62 38.60
CA ARG A 562 12.15 22.68 38.90
C ARG A 562 12.73 21.28 38.90
N VAL A 563 13.92 21.15 38.33
CA VAL A 563 14.70 19.92 38.38
C VAL A 563 16.15 20.26 38.60
N GLU A 564 16.77 19.59 39.56
CA GLU A 564 18.19 19.70 39.83
C GLU A 564 18.94 18.60 39.08
N ILE A 565 20.00 19.00 38.37
CA ILE A 565 20.98 18.09 37.77
C ILE A 565 22.29 18.24 38.54
N THR A 566 22.91 17.11 38.90
CA THR A 566 24.11 17.05 39.74
C THR A 566 25.22 16.26 39.04
N LYS A 567 26.41 16.18 39.65
CA LYS A 567 27.59 15.48 39.12
C LYS A 567 28.08 16.04 37.77
N LEU A 568 27.88 17.34 37.57
CA LEU A 568 28.42 18.05 36.41
C LEU A 568 29.93 18.29 36.59
N LYS A 569 30.64 18.43 35.48
CA LYS A 569 32.06 18.79 35.47
C LYS A 569 32.20 20.32 35.54
N PRO A 570 33.15 20.87 36.32
CA PRO A 570 33.42 22.31 36.33
C PRO A 570 33.84 22.86 34.96
N GLY A 571 33.53 24.13 34.69
CA GLY A 571 33.90 24.84 33.45
C GLY A 571 33.49 24.13 32.15
N THR A 572 32.37 23.39 32.17
CA THR A 572 31.95 22.52 31.06
C THR A 572 30.62 23.01 30.49
N VAL A 573 30.56 23.11 29.17
CA VAL A 573 29.32 23.42 28.44
C VAL A 573 28.44 22.17 28.36
N TYR A 574 27.21 22.31 28.84
CA TYR A 574 26.17 21.30 28.74
C TYR A 574 25.06 21.78 27.80
N TYR A 575 24.53 20.84 27.02
CA TYR A 575 23.32 20.98 26.22
C TYR A 575 22.19 20.22 26.90
N TYR A 576 20.95 20.70 26.74
CA TYR A 576 19.79 20.02 27.31
C TYR A 576 18.50 20.24 26.53
N ARG A 577 17.59 19.28 26.68
CA ARG A 577 16.21 19.28 26.16
C ARG A 577 15.24 18.76 27.22
N VAL A 578 14.01 19.23 27.14
CA VAL A 578 12.94 18.84 28.05
C VAL A 578 11.89 18.06 27.28
N LEU A 579 11.50 16.90 27.79
CA LEU A 579 10.37 16.11 27.32
C LEU A 579 9.31 16.09 28.41
N MET A 580 8.11 16.57 28.09
CA MET A 580 6.95 16.51 28.98
C MET A 580 5.89 15.58 28.39
N GLU A 581 5.11 14.97 29.27
CA GLU A 581 4.06 14.02 28.94
C GLU A 581 2.78 14.39 29.67
N ASN A 582 1.65 14.30 28.96
CA ASN A 582 0.31 14.39 29.51
C ASN A 582 -0.50 13.15 29.11
N GLY A 583 -1.76 13.08 29.51
CA GLY A 583 -2.63 11.93 29.22
C GLY A 583 -2.88 11.64 27.73
N GLY A 584 -2.46 12.50 26.81
CA GLY A 584 -2.67 12.31 25.38
C GLY A 584 -1.43 12.44 24.51
N SER A 585 -0.26 12.83 25.05
CA SER A 585 0.91 13.16 24.21
C SER A 585 2.22 13.22 24.99
N ARG A 586 3.33 13.03 24.25
CA ARG A 586 4.71 13.25 24.69
C ARG A 586 5.35 14.30 23.79
N ILE A 587 5.77 15.43 24.35
CA ILE A 587 6.21 16.60 23.58
C ILE A 587 7.58 17.06 24.09
N TRP A 588 8.53 17.26 23.17
CA TRP A 588 9.79 17.94 23.43
C TRP A 588 9.62 19.45 23.35
N ASN A 589 10.39 20.21 24.13
CA ASN A 589 10.54 21.65 23.91
C ASN A 589 11.18 21.92 22.54
N ASP A 590 10.99 23.10 21.94
CA ASP A 590 11.30 23.29 20.50
C ASP A 590 12.79 23.26 20.15
N LYS A 591 13.65 23.79 21.03
CA LYS A 591 15.08 24.02 20.76
C LYS A 591 16.00 23.43 21.83
N THR A 592 17.22 23.09 21.43
CA THR A 592 18.29 22.75 22.38
C THR A 592 18.73 24.02 23.10
N LEU A 593 18.86 23.89 24.42
CA LEU A 593 19.31 24.93 25.33
C LEU A 593 20.70 24.56 25.84
N THR A 594 21.44 25.53 26.36
CA THR A 594 22.80 25.31 26.84
C THR A 594 23.11 26.20 28.04
N PHE A 595 24.05 25.75 28.86
CA PHE A 595 24.66 26.50 29.95
C PHE A 595 26.10 26.00 30.14
N GLU A 596 26.93 26.78 30.83
CA GLU A 596 28.29 26.39 31.22
C GLU A 596 28.38 26.38 32.74
N THR A 597 28.94 25.33 33.34
CA THR A 597 29.14 25.27 34.80
C THR A 597 30.21 26.25 35.28
N LEU A 598 30.14 26.64 36.55
CA LEU A 598 31.20 27.45 37.16
C LEU A 598 32.52 26.66 37.20
N LYS A 599 33.64 27.36 37.22
CA LYS A 599 34.97 26.76 37.31
C LYS A 599 35.26 26.23 38.71
#